data_AF-A0A565CH18-F1
#
_entry.id   AF-A0A565CH18-F1
#
_cell.length_a   1.000
_cell.length_b   1.000
_cell.length_c   1.000
_cell.angle_alpha   90.00
_cell.angle_beta   90.00
_cell.angle_gamma   90.00
#
_symmetry.space_group_name_H-M   'P 1'
#
loop_
_entity.id
_entity.type
_entity.pdbx_description
1 polymer ?
#
loop_
_entity_poly.entity_id
_entity_poly.type
_entity_poly.pdbx_seq_one_letter_code
_entity_poly.pdbx_strand_id
1 'polypeptide(L)' 'MEIVERTTEITAEEGCTTPRSRKYRIPVTSVCPPPPRKKSMVVRIRDPPRNGYFQPPDLETLFYALPRREACA' A
#
# COMPACT_ATOMS: atom_id res chain seq x y z
N MET A 1 22.88 6.29 -60.77
CA MET A 1 23.71 5.08 -60.59
C MET A 1 24.40 5.22 -59.25
N GLU A 2 24.15 4.45 -58.20
CA GLU A 2 23.28 3.30 -57.97
C GLU A 2 22.99 3.27 -56.47
N ILE A 3 21.77 2.87 -56.12
CA ILE A 3 21.39 2.52 -54.76
C ILE A 3 21.90 1.10 -54.56
N VAL A 4 23.08 0.92 -53.97
CA VAL A 4 23.51 -0.41 -53.50
C VAL A 4 23.15 -0.50 -52.02
N GLU A 5 21.92 -0.94 -51.82
CA GLU A 5 21.66 -2.13 -51.02
C GLU A 5 22.39 -2.18 -49.68
N ARG A 6 21.76 -1.60 -48.65
CA ARG A 6 21.88 -2.15 -47.30
C ARG A 6 20.53 -2.14 -46.62
N THR A 7 19.60 -2.85 -47.26
CA THR A 7 18.31 -3.20 -46.68
C THR A 7 18.37 -4.69 -46.35
N THR A 8 19.05 -5.07 -45.29
CA THR A 8 18.83 -6.38 -44.67
C THR A 8 19.00 -6.29 -43.15
N GLU A 9 17.87 -6.54 -42.48
CA GLU A 9 17.78 -7.15 -41.15
C GLU A 9 17.96 -6.23 -39.93
N ILE A 10 16.95 -5.38 -39.68
CA ILE A 10 16.54 -5.09 -38.31
C ILE A 10 15.10 -5.61 -38.19
N THR A 11 15.01 -6.91 -37.95
CA THR A 11 13.99 -7.61 -37.15
C THR A 11 12.58 -7.05 -37.19
N ALA A 12 11.74 -7.68 -38.01
CA ALA A 12 10.29 -7.54 -38.06
C ALA A 12 9.59 -8.11 -36.80
N GLU A 13 9.99 -7.64 -35.62
CA GLU A 13 9.35 -7.92 -34.33
C GLU A 13 9.27 -6.67 -33.44
N GLU A 14 9.12 -5.52 -34.08
CA GLU A 14 8.84 -4.27 -33.40
C GLU A 14 7.35 -4.21 -33.06
N GLY A 15 6.99 -4.83 -31.93
CA GLY A 15 5.71 -4.58 -31.28
C GLY A 15 5.51 -3.09 -30.97
N CYS A 16 4.35 -2.71 -30.43
CA CYS A 16 4.08 -1.32 -30.04
C CYS A 16 5.15 -0.82 -29.05
N THR A 17 6.07 0.05 -29.49
CA THR A 17 7.12 0.64 -28.65
C THR A 17 6.78 2.09 -28.26
N THR A 18 7.23 2.52 -27.08
CA THR A 18 7.08 3.91 -26.65
C THR A 18 7.96 4.84 -27.50
N PRO A 19 7.40 5.92 -28.09
CA PRO A 19 8.18 6.89 -28.85
C PRO A 19 9.35 7.50 -28.05
N ARG A 20 10.57 7.44 -28.61
CA ARG A 20 11.80 7.90 -27.94
C ARG A 20 12.08 9.41 -28.07
N SER A 21 11.35 10.10 -28.96
CA SER A 21 11.56 11.54 -29.21
C SER A 21 11.19 12.39 -27.99
N ARG A 22 11.99 13.42 -27.69
CA ARG A 22 11.81 14.30 -26.52
C ARG A 22 10.42 14.91 -26.42
N LYS A 23 9.80 15.25 -27.56
CA LYS A 23 8.43 15.83 -27.62
C LYS A 23 7.34 14.90 -27.08
N TYR A 24 7.58 13.58 -27.05
CA TYR A 24 6.62 12.58 -26.58
C TYR A 24 7.04 11.92 -25.26
N ARG A 25 8.21 12.27 -24.73
CA ARG A 25 8.70 11.72 -23.47
C ARG A 25 8.16 12.53 -22.30
N ILE A 26 7.62 11.84 -21.30
CA ILE A 26 7.19 12.48 -20.05
C ILE A 26 8.42 13.15 -19.40
N PRO A 27 8.34 14.44 -19.02
CA PRO A 27 9.42 15.10 -18.31
C PRO A 27 9.75 14.35 -17.01
N VAL A 28 11.03 14.07 -16.79
CA VAL A 28 11.48 13.48 -15.53
C VAL A 28 11.45 14.59 -14.49
N THR A 29 10.38 14.67 -13.69
CA THR A 29 10.36 15.56 -12.52
C THR A 29 11.36 15.03 -11.50
N SER A 30 12.48 15.71 -11.33
CA SER A 30 13.59 15.29 -10.47
C SER A 30 13.28 15.38 -8.97
N VAL A 31 12.16 16.00 -8.60
CA VAL A 31 11.79 16.25 -7.21
C VAL A 31 10.42 15.65 -6.94
N CYS A 32 10.37 14.72 -6.00
CA CYS A 32 9.12 14.18 -5.49
C CYS A 32 8.29 15.31 -4.85
N PRO A 33 6.96 15.31 -4.98
CA PRO A 33 6.15 16.27 -4.25
C PRO A 33 6.42 16.14 -2.74
N PRO A 34 6.30 17.23 -1.97
CA PRO A 34 6.49 17.18 -0.53
C PRO A 34 5.51 16.18 0.10
N PRO A 35 5.90 15.53 1.21
CA PRO A 35 5.08 14.52 1.85
C PRO A 35 3.72 15.09 2.27
N PRO A 36 2.64 14.29 2.20
CA PRO A 36 1.33 14.71 2.67
C PRO A 36 1.40 15.24 4.11
N ARG A 37 0.87 16.44 4.35
CA ARG A 37 0.87 17.03 5.69
C ARG A 37 -0.19 16.33 6.55
N LYS A 38 0.21 15.89 7.74
CA LYS A 38 -0.74 15.41 8.75
C LYS A 38 -1.69 16.56 9.10
N LYS A 39 -3.00 16.34 8.99
CA LYS A 39 -4.02 17.32 9.42
C LYS A 39 -3.82 17.63 10.90
N SER A 40 -3.94 18.89 11.31
CA SER A 40 -3.88 19.21 12.74
C SER A 40 -5.06 18.52 13.43
N MET A 41 -4.73 17.64 14.35
CA MET A 41 -5.68 17.00 15.21
C MET A 41 -6.06 18.04 16.27
N VAL A 42 -6.98 18.95 15.96
CA VAL A 42 -7.81 19.57 17.01
C VAL A 42 -8.77 18.48 17.50
N VAL A 43 -8.18 17.43 18.08
CA VAL A 43 -8.93 16.38 18.73
C VAL A 43 -9.48 17.05 19.97
N ARG A 44 -10.80 17.30 19.95
CA ARG A 44 -11.53 17.51 21.19
C ARG A 44 -11.28 16.24 22.00
N ILE A 45 -10.40 16.31 22.99
CA ILE A 45 -10.22 15.26 23.98
C ILE A 45 -11.63 15.05 24.55
N ARG A 46 -12.24 13.93 24.16
CA ARG A 46 -13.54 13.55 24.68
C ARG A 46 -13.27 12.77 25.94
N ASP A 47 -14.07 13.04 26.96
CA ASP A 47 -14.06 12.22 28.16
C ASP A 47 -14.33 10.76 27.79
N PRO A 48 -13.69 9.82 28.50
CA PRO A 48 -13.96 8.40 28.30
C PRO A 48 -15.44 8.12 28.57
N PRO A 49 -16.03 7.11 27.90
CA PRO A 49 -17.39 6.67 28.21
C PRO A 49 -17.53 6.34 29.70
N ARG A 50 -18.69 6.64 30.27
CA ARG A 50 -18.99 6.44 31.70
C ARG A 50 -18.68 5.03 32.20
N ASN A 51 -18.81 4.02 31.34
CA ASN A 51 -18.61 2.61 31.68
C ASN A 51 -17.29 2.04 31.13
N GLY A 52 -16.32 2.91 30.80
CA GLY A 52 -15.08 2.52 30.14
C GLY A 52 -15.25 2.19 28.66
N TYR A 53 -14.12 2.07 27.96
CA TYR A 53 -14.11 1.68 26.53
C TYR A 53 -14.29 0.18 26.32
N PHE A 54 -13.93 -0.61 27.33
CA PHE A 54 -14.02 -2.05 27.32
C PHE A 54 -14.86 -2.50 28.50
N GLN A 55 -15.86 -3.33 28.22
CA GLN A 55 -16.74 -3.94 29.21
C GLN A 55 -16.44 -5.44 29.17
N PRO A 56 -15.42 -5.91 29.91
CA PRO A 56 -15.12 -7.33 29.94
C PRO A 56 -16.31 -8.10 30.50
N PRO A 57 -16.55 -9.33 30.01
CA PRO A 57 -17.46 -10.24 30.69
C PRO A 57 -16.90 -10.57 32.09
N ASP A 58 -17.79 -11.00 32.97
CA ASP A 58 -17.40 -11.50 34.28
C ASP A 58 -16.46 -12.71 34.14
N LEU A 59 -15.28 -12.62 34.76
CA LEU A 59 -14.25 -13.64 34.67
C LEU A 59 -14.65 -14.92 35.39
N GLU A 60 -15.40 -14.80 36.48
CA GLU A 60 -15.90 -15.94 37.25
C GLU A 60 -16.77 -16.84 36.36
N THR A 61 -17.64 -16.25 35.55
CA THR A 61 -18.46 -16.98 34.56
C THR A 61 -17.60 -17.79 33.56
N LEU A 62 -16.42 -17.30 33.18
CA LEU A 62 -15.51 -18.03 32.28
C LEU A 62 -14.89 -19.26 32.96
N PHE A 63 -14.60 -19.18 34.27
CA PHE A 63 -14.00 -20.28 35.01
C PHE A 63 -15.02 -21.34 35.45
N TYR A 64 -16.27 -20.96 35.72
CA TYR A 64 -17.33 -21.93 36.07
C TYR A 64 -17.94 -22.64 34.85
N ALA A 65 -17.91 -22.03 33.66
CA ALA A 65 -18.47 -22.63 32.45
C ALA A 65 -17.57 -23.69 31.80
N LEU A 66 -16.30 -23.79 32.22
CA LEU A 66 -15.32 -24.68 31.60
C LEU A 66 -14.93 -25.82 32.57
N PRO A 67 -15.00 -27.10 32.12
CA PRO A 67 -14.51 -28.22 32.91
C PRO A 67 -13.02 -28.00 33.22
N ARG A 68 -12.67 -28.00 34.52
CA ARG A 68 -11.27 -27.97 34.95
C ARG A 68 -10.59 -29.25 34.49
N ARG A 69 -9.60 -29.14 33.60
CA ARG A 69 -8.70 -30.23 33.28
C ARG A 69 -7.60 -30.23 34.33
N GLU A 70 -7.66 -31.18 35.25
CA GLU A 70 -6.56 -31.44 36.17
C GLU A 70 -5.41 -32.08 35.38
N ALA A 71 -4.18 -31.59 35.60
CA ALA A 71 -2.99 -32.28 35.13
C ALA A 71 -2.60 -33.30 36.21
N CYS A 72 -2.49 -34.58 35.84
CA CYS A 72 -1.98 -35.60 36.75
C CYS A 72 -0.51 -35.31 37.07
N ALA A 73 -0.17 -35.43 38.36
CA ALA A 73 1.20 -35.34 38.88
C ALA A 73 1.97 -36.65 38.67
#